data_AF-A0A2H3DK20-F1
#
_entry.id   AF-A0A2H3DK20-F1
#
_cell.length_a   1.000
_cell.length_b   1.000
_cell.length_c   1.000
_cell.angle_alpha   90.00
_cell.angle_beta   90.00
_cell.angle_gamma   90.00
#
_symmetry.space_group_name_H-M   'P 1'
#
loop_
_entity.id
_entity.type
_entity.pdbx_description
1 polymer ?
#
loop_
_entity_poly.entity_id
_entity_poly.type
_entity_poly.pdbx_seq_one_letter_code
_entity_poly.pdbx_strand_id
1 'polypeptide(L)'
;MPSQLFQLVSLIANATKFVENTFAKTSKPDVPMLDDTAPHPLDDQVSSTEMREAIQTIEGACAQLCALVARPNRTMLSVSSS
;
A
#
# COMPACT_ATOMS: atom_id res chain seq x y z
N MET A 1 -12.75 6.64 -20.23
CA MET A 1 -12.11 6.87 -18.92
C MET A 1 -12.07 5.54 -18.18
N PRO A 2 -10.92 5.12 -17.62
CA PRO A 2 -10.86 3.90 -16.82
C PRO A 2 -11.76 4.01 -15.58
N SER A 3 -12.27 2.88 -15.08
CA SER A 3 -13.05 2.85 -13.85
C SER A 3 -12.18 3.16 -12.63
N GLN A 4 -12.79 3.64 -11.55
CA GLN A 4 -12.07 3.92 -10.30
C GLN A 4 -11.35 2.67 -9.75
N LEU A 5 -11.92 1.48 -9.90
CA LEU A 5 -11.26 0.21 -9.54
C LEU A 5 -9.95 0.02 -10.32
N PHE A 6 -9.99 0.22 -11.64
CA PHE A 6 -8.80 0.10 -12.48
C PHE A 6 -7.73 1.14 -12.10
N GLN A 7 -8.16 2.37 -11.80
CA GLN A 7 -7.26 3.43 -11.35
C GLN A 7 -6.57 3.10 -10.03
N LEU A 8 -7.30 2.56 -9.04
CA LEU A 8 -6.74 2.13 -7.75
C LEU A 8 -5.75 0.97 -7.91
N VAL A 9 -6.08 -0.03 -8.72
CA VAL A 9 -5.16 -1.14 -9.02
C VAL A 9 -3.89 -0.63 -9.71
N SER A 10 -4.03 0.30 -10.66
CA SER A 10 -2.88 0.91 -11.34
C SER A 10 -2.01 1.72 -10.37
N LEU A 11 -2.62 2.44 -9.43
CA LEU A 11 -1.92 3.19 -8.40
C LEU A 11 -1.12 2.27 -7.47
N ILE A 12 -1.75 1.17 -7.01
CA ILE A 12 -1.09 0.15 -6.19
C ILE A 12 0.11 -0.43 -6.94
N ALA A 13 -0.07 -0.88 -8.20
CA ALA A 13 0.99 -1.47 -9.00
C ALA A 13 2.17 -0.52 -9.23
N ASN A 14 1.91 0.77 -9.45
CA ASN A 14 2.97 1.76 -9.62
C ASN A 14 3.75 1.99 -8.32
N ALA A 15 3.05 2.06 -7.18
CA ALA A 15 3.68 2.25 -5.88
C ALA A 15 4.48 1.00 -5.45
N THR A 16 3.98 -0.22 -5.70
CA THR A 16 4.73 -1.46 -5.42
C THR A 16 5.98 -1.56 -6.29
N LYS A 17 5.92 -1.14 -7.55
CA LYS A 17 7.10 -1.08 -8.41
C LYS A 17 8.18 -0.13 -7.86
N PHE A 18 7.79 0.99 -7.25
CA PHE A 18 8.74 1.86 -6.56
C PHE A 18 9.42 1.16 -5.39
N VAL A 19 8.65 0.42 -4.59
CA VAL A 19 9.15 -0.40 -3.48
C VAL A 19 10.17 -1.43 -4.00
N GLU A 20 9.78 -2.25 -4.97
CA GLU A 20 10.67 -3.27 -5.60
C GLU A 20 11.97 -2.65 -6.13
N ASN A 21 11.88 -1.52 -6.83
CA ASN A 21 13.06 -0.80 -7.33
C ASN A 21 13.96 -0.27 -6.21
N THR A 22 13.42 -0.01 -5.02
CA THR A 22 14.19 0.43 -3.85
C THR A 22 14.95 -0.74 -3.25
N PHE A 23 14.32 -1.90 -3.12
CA PHE A 23 14.98 -3.15 -2.73
C PHE A 23 16.09 -3.54 -3.71
N ALA A 24 15.82 -3.49 -5.02
CA ALA A 24 16.75 -3.84 -6.09
C ALA A 24 18.06 -3.03 -6.12
N LYS A 25 18.12 -1.89 -5.44
CA LYS A 25 19.32 -1.04 -5.33
C LYS A 25 20.24 -1.46 -4.17
N THR A 26 19.82 -2.39 -3.33
CA THR A 26 20.58 -2.85 -2.17
C THR A 26 21.41 -4.09 -2.50
N SER A 27 22.22 -4.54 -1.55
CA SER A 27 22.95 -5.80 -1.68
C SER A 27 22.07 -7.05 -1.56
N LYS A 28 20.81 -6.93 -1.11
CA LYS A 28 19.80 -8.00 -1.07
C LYS A 28 18.59 -7.52 -1.90
N PRO A 29 18.58 -7.76 -3.22
CA PRO A 29 17.68 -7.06 -4.15
C PRO A 29 16.21 -7.51 -4.08
N ASP A 30 15.93 -8.64 -3.45
CA ASP A 30 14.59 -9.23 -3.38
C ASP A 30 13.79 -8.65 -2.20
N VAL A 31 12.49 -8.40 -2.43
CA VAL A 31 11.56 -8.06 -1.34
C VAL A 31 11.40 -9.28 -0.41
N PRO A 32 11.62 -9.14 0.90
CA PRO A 32 11.45 -10.23 1.86
C PRO A 32 10.04 -10.81 1.83
N MET A 33 9.95 -12.14 1.98
CA MET A 33 8.67 -12.81 2.22
C MET A 33 8.18 -12.51 3.64
N LEU A 34 6.89 -12.71 3.91
CA LEU A 34 6.30 -12.43 5.22
C LEU A 34 6.89 -13.27 6.36
N ASP A 35 7.47 -14.43 6.05
CA ASP A 35 8.14 -15.33 6.98
C ASP A 35 9.68 -15.21 6.96
N ASP A 36 10.24 -14.31 6.14
CA ASP A 36 11.68 -14.01 6.16
C ASP A 36 12.01 -13.21 7.43
N THR A 37 12.84 -13.81 8.28
CA THR A 37 13.33 -13.22 9.53
C THR A 37 14.81 -12.84 9.44
N ALA A 38 15.45 -13.06 8.27
CA ALA A 38 16.84 -12.69 8.07
C ALA A 38 16.97 -11.17 7.95
N PRO A 39 18.01 -10.57 8.56
CA PRO A 39 18.25 -9.13 8.46
C PRO A 39 18.34 -8.65 7.01
N HIS A 40 17.77 -7.49 6.75
CA HIS A 40 17.81 -6.81 5.46
C HIS A 40 18.68 -5.54 5.54
N PRO A 41 19.46 -5.19 4.50
CA PRO A 41 20.26 -3.96 4.49
C PRO A 41 19.49 -2.65 4.72
N LEU A 42 18.16 -2.67 4.56
CA LEU A 42 17.29 -1.52 4.79
C LEU A 42 16.83 -1.41 6.26
N ASP A 43 17.01 -2.45 7.08
CA ASP A 43 16.58 -2.45 8.48
C ASP A 43 17.36 -1.41 9.30
N ASP A 44 18.64 -1.20 8.95
CA ASP A 44 19.53 -0.24 9.60
C ASP A 44 19.46 1.17 8.97
N GLN A 45 18.64 1.38 7.93
CA GLN A 45 18.55 2.64 7.20
C GLN A 45 17.30 3.43 7.58
N VAL A 46 17.45 4.75 7.72
CA VAL A 46 16.30 5.65 7.86
C VAL A 46 15.51 5.62 6.55
N SER A 47 14.23 5.25 6.64
CA SER A 47 13.33 5.22 5.48
C SER A 47 13.23 6.59 4.82
N SER A 48 13.46 6.65 3.51
CA SER A 48 13.34 7.89 2.75
C SER A 48 11.89 8.38 2.73
N THR A 49 11.69 9.68 2.48
CA THR A 49 10.35 10.26 2.36
C THR A 49 9.56 9.57 1.25
N GLU A 50 10.19 9.32 0.10
CA GLU A 50 9.57 8.67 -1.06
C GLU A 50 9.14 7.23 -0.76
N MET A 51 9.96 6.48 0.00
CA MET A 51 9.60 5.13 0.44
C MET A 51 8.38 5.16 1.37
N ARG A 52 8.33 6.11 2.31
CA ARG A 52 7.18 6.29 3.20
C ARG A 52 5.92 6.67 2.41
N GLU A 53 6.03 7.59 1.46
CA GLU A 53 4.91 8.00 0.60
C GLU A 53 4.40 6.84 -0.26
N ALA A 54 5.30 6.01 -0.81
CA ALA A 54 4.92 4.81 -1.55
C ALA A 54 4.14 3.82 -0.68
N ILE A 55 4.62 3.54 0.54
CA ILE A 55 3.93 2.66 1.51
C ILE A 55 2.55 3.21 1.86
N GLN A 56 2.45 4.50 2.21
CA GLN A 56 1.18 5.15 2.54
C GLN A 56 0.21 5.14 1.35
N THR A 57 0.72 5.30 0.13
CA THR A 57 -0.07 5.21 -1.11
C THR A 57 -0.63 3.81 -1.28
N ILE A 58 0.16 2.76 -1.05
CA ILE A 58 -0.30 1.36 -1.12
C ILE A 58 -1.39 1.12 -0.08
N GLU A 59 -1.16 1.49 1.18
CA GLU A 59 -2.12 1.33 2.28
C GLU A 59 -3.45 2.03 1.98
N GLY A 60 -3.39 3.31 1.61
CA GLY A 60 -4.56 4.12 1.30
C GLY A 60 -5.33 3.62 0.08
N ALA A 61 -4.63 3.23 -0.98
CA ALA A 61 -5.27 2.71 -2.19
C ALA A 61 -5.90 1.33 -1.95
N CYS A 62 -5.25 0.44 -1.19
CA CYS A 62 -5.84 -0.84 -0.77
C CYS A 62 -7.09 -0.63 0.10
N ALA A 63 -7.06 0.30 1.05
CA ALA A 63 -8.23 0.62 1.88
C ALA A 63 -9.39 1.14 1.03
N GLN A 64 -9.12 2.04 0.08
CA GLN A 64 -10.12 2.56 -0.85
C GLN A 64 -10.67 1.48 -1.78
N LEU A 65 -9.80 0.60 -2.29
CA LEU A 65 -10.20 -0.53 -3.13
C LEU A 65 -11.14 -1.46 -2.37
N CYS A 66 -10.78 -1.86 -1.15
CA CYS A 66 -11.60 -2.66 -0.26
C CYS A 66 -12.95 -1.99 0.03
N ALA A 67 -12.96 -0.69 0.33
CA ALA A 67 -14.19 0.07 0.58
C ALA A 67 -15.11 0.13 -0.65
N LEU A 68 -14.53 0.24 -1.86
CA LEU A 68 -15.29 0.34 -3.11
C LEU A 68 -15.91 -0.99 -3.54
N VAL A 69 -15.23 -2.13 -3.29
CA VAL A 69 -15.76 -3.46 -3.62
C VAL A 69 -16.64 -4.05 -2.53
N ALA A 70 -16.52 -3.56 -1.30
CA ALA A 70 -17.44 -3.93 -0.23
C ALA A 70 -18.87 -3.55 -0.62
N ARG A 71 -19.85 -4.40 -0.26
CA ARG A 71 -21.26 -4.09 -0.49
C ARG A 71 -21.59 -2.70 0.07
N PRO A 72 -22.27 -1.82 -0.68
CA PRO A 72 -22.68 -0.52 -0.18
C PRO A 72 -23.78 -0.67 0.88
N ASN A 73 -23.41 -1.13 2.07
CA ASN A 73 -24.24 -1.06 3.26
C ASN A 73 -24.08 0.36 3.82
N ARG A 74 -24.89 1.28 3.29
CA ARG A 74 -25.12 2.58 3.92
C ARG A 74 -25.85 2.37 5.25
N THR A 75 -25.16 1.92 6.28
CA THR A 75 -25.68 2.07 7.64
C THR A 75 -25.14 3.38 8.19
N MET A 76 -25.77 4.48 7.81
CA MET A 76 -25.86 5.59 8.76
C MET A 76 -26.72 5.07 9.92
N LEU A 77 -26.10 4.64 11.01
CA LEU A 77 -26.79 4.74 12.30
C LEU A 77 -26.65 6.20 12.71
N SER A 78 -27.68 6.98 12.39
CA SER A 78 -27.94 8.24 13.08
C SER A 78 -28.02 7.93 14.57
N VAL A 79 -27.00 8.28 15.34
CA VAL A 79 -27.19 8.48 16.78
C VAL A 79 -27.98 9.78 16.90
N SER A 80 -29.31 9.64 16.85
CA SER A 80 -30.19 10.66 17.39
C SER A 80 -30.04 10.61 18.89
N SER A 81 -29.44 11.67 19.43
CA SER A 81 -29.46 12.03 20.84
C SER A 81 -30.89 12.00 21.40
N SER A 82 -31.08 11.34 22.53
CA SER A 82 -32.17 11.57 23.48
C SER A 82 -31.70 11.17 24.87
#